data_AF-A0AAV5SMU4-F1
#
_entry.id   AF-A0AAV5SMU4-F1
#
_cell.length_a   1.000
_cell.length_b   1.000
_cell.length_c   1.000
_cell.angle_alpha   90.00
_cell.angle_beta   90.00
_cell.angle_gamma   90.00
#
_symmetry.space_group_name_H-M   'P 1'
#
loop_
_entity.id
_entity.type
_entity.pdbx_description
1 polymer ?
#
loop_
_entity_poly.entity_id
_entity_poly.type
_entity_poly.pdbx_seq_one_letter_code
_entity_poly.pdbx_strand_id
1 'polypeptide(L)'
;RFLNSGLFMGYAPEIYRMLSLKEVEDKDDDQLYFTMIYLDEQLRKELKMGLDSISRIFQNLNGVQEDVKLEFDGEGSASVLNTPYNTHPILIHGNGDSKMYLNYLSNYVGEWNVENGCVRCEERRKMEIEDEAAEESSGLPTLSLAVFVSSTPFLEEVLKALSAQDYPKSKIHLFIYNSQPFHLETVSKWAESQKGEFISRTIINVDMETGEREARQMTLESMVTRGSEYLFIINGDIYLQREEALRELVKKSLFYDTSILSPILNQPGKLFSNFWGAIAENGFYARSEDYIDIVNGNRIGLWNVPFVSSPLLIKGELVKEIAPTRPFHYSKDLDPDMSFALYARHKGHFLHVTNEDTDGFLVVSEEFVDDLQKGRLHTEMWQIFANRWLWEQRYLHEDYVKILNGPVEEVPMPCTDVYDYALLSPRFCAELIEEMEHFGEWSDGSNSDRETGWRI
;
A
#
# COMPACT_ATOMS: atom_id res chain seq x y z
N ARG A 1 36.40 -13.48 18.62
CA ARG A 1 35.26 -12.62 18.99
C ARG A 1 35.70 -11.18 18.78
N PHE A 2 34.86 -10.37 18.14
CA PHE A 2 35.20 -9.04 17.64
C PHE A 2 34.35 -7.97 18.32
N LEU A 3 34.85 -6.75 18.40
CA LEU A 3 34.14 -5.58 18.94
C LEU A 3 33.16 -5.02 17.88
N ASN A 4 32.06 -4.41 18.30
CA ASN A 4 31.25 -3.52 17.46
C ASN A 4 31.16 -2.14 18.12
N SER A 5 31.46 -1.05 17.41
CA SER A 5 31.45 0.32 17.98
C SER A 5 30.08 0.96 18.03
N GLY A 6 29.09 0.43 17.31
CA GLY A 6 27.77 1.05 17.20
C GLY A 6 27.02 1.13 18.52
N LEU A 7 27.34 0.25 19.48
CA LEU A 7 26.79 0.28 20.83
C LEU A 7 27.85 -0.11 21.85
N PHE A 8 28.00 0.69 22.90
CA PHE A 8 28.77 0.36 24.10
C PHE A 8 28.18 1.07 25.31
N MET A 9 28.45 0.53 26.50
CA MET A 9 28.08 1.15 27.77
C MET A 9 29.19 0.99 28.79
N GLY A 10 29.26 1.91 29.75
CA GLY A 10 30.31 1.94 30.75
C GLY A 10 30.20 3.17 31.64
N TYR A 11 31.09 3.25 32.62
CA TYR A 11 31.17 4.41 33.50
C TYR A 11 31.75 5.61 32.76
N ALA A 12 31.22 6.80 33.06
CA ALA A 12 31.59 8.03 32.36
C ALA A 12 33.11 8.34 32.37
N PRO A 13 33.87 8.15 33.47
CA PRO A 13 35.31 8.39 33.46
C PRO A 13 36.08 7.51 32.48
N GLU A 14 35.75 6.22 32.43
CA GLU A 14 36.37 5.24 31.53
C GLU A 14 36.00 5.52 30.07
N ILE A 15 34.73 5.83 29.77
CA ILE A 15 34.30 6.21 28.41
C ILE A 15 35.01 7.50 27.97
N TYR A 16 35.02 8.53 28.82
CA TYR A 16 35.68 9.79 28.49
C TYR A 16 37.17 9.59 28.23
N ARG A 17 37.84 8.80 29.07
CA ARG A 17 39.25 8.45 28.86
C ARG A 17 39.45 7.74 27.52
N MET A 18 38.63 6.74 27.21
CA MET A 18 38.66 5.98 25.95
C MET A 18 38.47 6.89 24.72
N LEU A 19 37.54 7.85 24.78
CA LEU A 19 37.29 8.82 23.70
C LEU A 19 38.41 9.86 23.55
N SER A 20 39.21 10.08 24.60
CA SER A 20 40.24 11.13 24.65
C SER A 20 41.67 10.60 24.46
N LEU A 21 41.85 9.35 24.01
CA LEU A 21 43.18 8.75 23.86
C LEU A 21 43.94 9.31 22.64
N LYS A 22 43.24 9.64 21.57
CA LYS A 22 43.83 10.17 20.33
C LYS A 22 42.80 11.02 19.59
N GLU A 23 43.25 12.11 18.98
CA GLU A 23 42.43 12.87 18.04
C GLU A 23 42.17 12.05 16.76
N VAL A 24 40.95 12.17 16.22
CA VAL A 24 40.47 11.49 15.02
C VAL A 24 39.83 12.51 14.09
N GLU A 25 39.92 12.27 12.78
CA GLU A 25 39.25 13.08 11.76
C GLU A 25 37.80 12.64 11.57
N ASP A 26 36.92 13.52 11.04
CA ASP A 26 35.47 13.24 10.86
C ASP A 26 35.15 12.00 10.01
N LYS A 27 36.09 11.57 9.17
CA LYS A 27 35.95 10.41 8.27
C LYS A 27 36.73 9.19 8.73
N ASP A 28 37.42 9.28 9.86
CA ASP A 28 38.11 8.12 10.43
C ASP A 28 37.08 7.08 10.90
N ASP A 29 37.46 5.82 10.77
CA ASP A 29 36.60 4.69 11.11
C ASP A 29 36.56 4.50 12.65
N ASP A 30 35.40 4.79 13.23
CA ASP A 30 35.15 4.69 14.66
C ASP A 30 35.30 3.25 15.16
N GLN A 31 34.84 2.28 14.37
CA GLN A 31 34.97 0.85 14.65
C GLN A 31 36.44 0.43 14.81
N LEU A 32 37.31 0.88 13.91
CA LEU A 32 38.75 0.62 13.93
C LEU A 32 39.38 1.29 15.14
N TYR A 33 39.01 2.54 15.43
CA TYR A 33 39.49 3.28 16.61
C TYR A 33 39.27 2.47 17.90
N PHE A 34 38.03 2.08 18.18
CA PHE A 34 37.72 1.31 19.40
C PHE A 34 38.31 -0.10 19.38
N THR A 35 38.40 -0.72 18.20
CA THR A 35 39.03 -2.04 18.05
C THR A 35 40.52 -1.99 18.43
N MET A 36 41.25 -0.97 17.97
CA MET A 36 42.67 -0.82 18.28
C MET A 36 42.91 -0.60 19.78
N ILE A 37 42.04 0.15 20.46
CA ILE A 37 42.09 0.32 21.91
C ILE A 37 41.84 -1.03 22.62
N TYR A 38 40.84 -1.79 22.18
CA TYR A 38 40.53 -3.09 22.78
C TYR A 38 41.62 -4.15 22.56
N LEU A 39 42.34 -4.07 21.44
CA LEU A 39 43.45 -4.98 21.13
C LEU A 39 44.73 -4.66 21.92
N ASP A 40 44.90 -3.42 22.37
CA ASP A 40 45.97 -3.06 23.31
C ASP A 40 45.66 -3.65 24.70
N GLU A 41 46.48 -4.61 25.12
CA GLU A 41 46.25 -5.35 26.37
C GLU A 41 46.36 -4.45 27.62
N GLN A 42 47.23 -3.43 27.59
CA GLN A 42 47.41 -2.51 28.70
C GLN A 42 46.20 -1.59 28.82
N LEU A 43 45.80 -0.95 27.73
CA LEU A 43 44.63 -0.07 27.70
C LEU A 43 43.34 -0.83 28.01
N ARG A 44 43.16 -2.04 27.46
CA ARG A 44 41.99 -2.89 27.76
C ARG A 44 41.86 -3.18 29.25
N LYS A 45 42.97 -3.49 29.94
CA LYS A 45 42.96 -3.76 31.40
C LYS A 45 42.72 -2.50 32.20
N GLU A 46 43.35 -1.39 31.82
CA GLU A 46 43.18 -0.09 32.49
C GLU A 46 41.74 0.42 32.40
N LEU A 47 41.15 0.37 31.21
CA LEU A 47 39.77 0.78 30.92
C LEU A 47 38.72 -0.27 31.29
N LYS A 48 39.15 -1.45 31.76
CA LYS A 48 38.29 -2.59 32.15
C LYS A 48 37.31 -2.98 31.04
N MET A 49 37.74 -2.97 29.79
CA MET A 49 36.86 -3.26 28.66
C MET A 49 36.52 -4.75 28.58
N GLY A 50 35.25 -5.04 28.31
CA GLY A 50 34.74 -6.37 28.01
C GLY A 50 33.86 -6.35 26.77
N LEU A 51 33.60 -7.53 26.21
CA LEU A 51 32.66 -7.70 25.09
C LEU A 51 31.45 -8.49 25.58
N ASP A 52 30.24 -7.99 25.26
CA ASP A 52 28.99 -8.72 25.46
C ASP A 52 28.89 -9.88 24.45
N SER A 53 29.60 -10.95 24.76
CA SER A 53 29.93 -11.98 23.80
C SER A 53 28.81 -13.00 23.55
N ILE A 54 27.72 -12.88 24.29
CA ILE A 54 26.55 -13.75 24.24
C ILE A 54 25.25 -12.92 24.15
N SER A 55 25.37 -11.65 23.76
CA SER A 55 24.23 -10.76 23.50
C SER A 55 23.22 -10.69 24.65
N ARG A 56 23.71 -10.46 25.88
CA ARG A 56 22.83 -10.20 27.03
C ARG A 56 22.22 -8.81 27.00
N ILE A 57 22.96 -7.84 26.47
CA ILE A 57 22.61 -6.43 26.43
C ILE A 57 22.49 -5.98 24.98
N PHE A 58 23.45 -6.34 24.14
CA PHE A 58 23.56 -5.84 22.77
C PHE A 58 23.39 -6.97 21.74
N GLN A 59 22.45 -6.79 20.81
CA GLN A 59 22.28 -7.67 19.65
C GLN A 59 22.60 -6.92 18.36
N ASN A 60 23.75 -7.22 17.77
CA ASN A 60 24.04 -6.81 16.40
C ASN A 60 23.41 -7.83 15.45
N LEU A 61 22.64 -7.37 14.45
CA LEU A 61 21.89 -8.26 13.56
C LEU A 61 22.68 -8.74 12.35
N ASN A 62 23.70 -7.99 11.90
CA ASN A 62 24.44 -8.34 10.69
C ASN A 62 25.12 -9.71 10.82
N GLY A 63 24.84 -10.61 9.88
CA GLY A 63 25.42 -11.96 9.82
C GLY A 63 24.85 -12.98 10.81
N VAL A 64 23.83 -12.62 11.61
CA VAL A 64 23.19 -13.53 12.60
C VAL A 64 21.67 -13.41 12.63
N GLN A 65 21.06 -12.94 11.54
CA GLN A 65 19.60 -12.71 11.47
C GLN A 65 18.81 -14.01 11.72
N GLU A 66 19.30 -15.16 11.24
CA GLU A 66 18.65 -16.47 11.44
C GLU A 66 18.65 -16.95 12.91
N ASP A 67 19.60 -16.46 13.71
CA ASP A 67 19.75 -16.80 15.12
C ASP A 67 18.82 -15.96 16.02
N VAL A 68 18.22 -14.91 15.47
CA VAL A 68 17.40 -13.94 16.18
C VAL A 68 15.94 -14.14 15.78
N LYS A 69 15.02 -14.12 16.76
CA LYS A 69 13.58 -14.29 16.51
C LYS A 69 12.76 -13.39 17.41
N LEU A 70 11.51 -13.16 17.04
CA LEU A 70 10.51 -12.64 17.95
C LEU A 70 10.07 -13.76 18.91
N GLU A 71 9.99 -13.42 20.19
CA GLU A 71 9.34 -14.24 21.20
C GLU A 71 8.24 -13.41 21.87
N PHE A 72 7.08 -14.02 22.06
CA PHE A 72 5.96 -13.42 22.76
C PHE A 72 5.86 -14.04 24.15
N ASP A 73 5.78 -13.19 25.17
CA ASP A 73 5.63 -13.65 26.55
C ASP A 73 4.19 -14.11 26.86
N GLY A 74 3.95 -14.50 28.11
CA GLY A 74 2.63 -14.97 28.57
C GLY A 74 1.53 -13.90 28.57
N GLU A 75 1.89 -12.63 28.46
CA GLU A 75 0.96 -11.49 28.30
C GLU A 75 0.88 -11.04 26.82
N GLY A 76 1.51 -11.79 25.91
CA GLY A 76 1.50 -11.53 24.48
C GLY A 76 2.46 -10.42 24.01
N SER A 77 3.33 -9.89 24.88
CA SER A 77 4.25 -8.80 24.53
C SER A 77 5.45 -9.35 23.77
N ALA A 78 5.83 -8.66 22.68
CA ALA A 78 6.93 -9.06 21.83
C ALA A 78 8.29 -8.63 22.40
N SER A 79 9.25 -9.55 22.39
CA SER A 79 10.66 -9.29 22.66
C SER A 79 11.55 -9.98 21.64
N VAL A 80 12.82 -9.59 21.57
CA VAL A 80 13.81 -10.24 20.71
C VAL A 80 14.54 -11.33 21.48
N LEU A 81 14.57 -12.54 20.93
CA LEU A 81 15.29 -13.69 21.46
C LEU A 81 16.52 -13.99 20.60
N ASN A 82 17.68 -14.10 21.24
CA ASN A 82 18.87 -14.72 20.66
C ASN A 82 18.82 -16.23 20.96
N THR A 83 18.55 -17.04 19.93
CA THR A 83 18.31 -18.48 20.10
C THR A 83 19.57 -19.29 20.48
N PRO A 84 20.79 -19.02 19.94
CA PRO A 84 21.97 -19.78 20.35
C PRO A 84 22.38 -19.61 21.82
N TYR A 85 22.16 -18.42 22.39
CA TYR A 85 22.57 -18.11 23.77
C TYR A 85 21.41 -18.06 24.76
N ASN A 86 20.17 -18.17 24.28
CA ASN A 86 18.95 -18.06 25.08
C ASN A 86 18.94 -16.77 25.92
N THR A 87 19.17 -15.63 25.26
CA THR A 87 19.18 -14.30 25.88
C THR A 87 18.13 -13.39 25.24
N HIS A 88 17.64 -12.43 26.03
CA HIS A 88 16.75 -11.33 25.58
C HIS A 88 17.54 -10.03 25.61
N PRO A 89 18.16 -9.63 24.48
CA PRO A 89 18.98 -8.44 24.42
C PRO A 89 18.12 -7.19 24.60
N ILE A 90 18.69 -6.17 25.26
CA ILE A 90 17.99 -4.90 25.55
C ILE A 90 18.04 -3.95 24.35
N LEU A 91 19.19 -3.91 23.67
CA LEU A 91 19.46 -3.02 22.56
C LEU A 91 19.70 -3.82 21.29
N ILE A 92 18.87 -3.58 20.29
CA ILE A 92 18.93 -4.25 18.99
C ILE A 92 19.50 -3.28 17.97
N HIS A 93 20.59 -3.68 17.32
CA HIS A 93 21.31 -2.87 16.36
C HIS A 93 21.27 -3.52 14.99
N GLY A 94 20.51 -2.92 14.08
CA GLY A 94 20.54 -3.25 12.66
C GLY A 94 21.82 -2.73 12.00
N ASN A 95 23.00 -3.23 12.37
CA ASN A 95 24.27 -2.86 11.76
C ASN A 95 24.41 -3.43 10.34
N GLY A 96 25.23 -2.81 9.48
CA GLY A 96 25.45 -3.29 8.11
C GLY A 96 24.14 -3.50 7.35
N ASP A 97 24.05 -4.61 6.61
CA ASP A 97 22.90 -4.96 5.76
C ASP A 97 21.82 -5.73 6.53
N SER A 98 21.34 -5.15 7.63
CA SER A 98 20.29 -5.74 8.47
C SER A 98 19.20 -4.74 8.88
N LYS A 99 19.18 -3.56 8.25
CA LYS A 99 18.20 -2.49 8.50
C LYS A 99 16.77 -2.99 8.29
N MET A 100 16.55 -3.77 7.23
CA MET A 100 15.23 -4.32 6.92
C MET A 100 14.74 -5.30 7.97
N TYR A 101 15.62 -6.14 8.49
CA TYR A 101 15.25 -7.07 9.56
C TYR A 101 14.98 -6.33 10.88
N LEU A 102 15.73 -5.26 11.17
CA LEU A 102 15.41 -4.38 12.29
C LEU A 102 14.01 -3.75 12.14
N ASN A 103 13.66 -3.26 10.94
CA ASN A 103 12.34 -2.68 10.68
C ASN A 103 11.22 -3.71 10.93
N TYR A 104 11.43 -4.96 10.49
CA TYR A 104 10.50 -6.06 10.79
C TYR A 104 10.32 -6.26 12.30
N LEU A 105 11.41 -6.39 13.06
CA LEU A 105 11.34 -6.57 14.52
C LEU A 105 10.65 -5.39 15.21
N SER A 106 10.90 -4.16 14.74
CA SER A 106 10.31 -2.95 15.33
C SER A 106 8.81 -2.83 15.12
N ASN A 107 8.22 -3.54 14.17
CA ASN A 107 6.75 -3.57 14.02
C ASN A 107 6.06 -4.30 15.18
N TYR A 108 6.82 -5.04 16.00
CA TYR A 108 6.28 -5.85 17.09
C TYR A 108 6.73 -5.34 18.45
N VAL A 109 8.04 -5.13 18.63
CA VAL A 109 8.62 -4.78 19.93
C VAL A 109 8.09 -3.42 20.40
N GLY A 110 7.19 -3.44 21.39
CA GLY A 110 6.52 -2.25 21.93
C GLY A 110 5.35 -1.72 21.12
N GLU A 111 5.08 -2.28 19.94
CA GLU A 111 4.10 -1.76 18.97
C GLU A 111 2.90 -2.71 18.78
N TRP A 112 3.11 -4.03 18.89
CA TRP A 112 2.07 -5.04 18.66
C TRP A 112 2.12 -6.18 19.68
N ASN A 113 0.96 -6.57 20.20
CA ASN A 113 0.77 -7.58 21.22
C ASN A 113 -0.22 -8.67 20.74
N VAL A 114 -0.01 -9.93 21.13
CA VAL A 114 -0.85 -11.06 20.69
C VAL A 114 -2.29 -10.97 21.19
N GLU A 115 -2.48 -10.50 22.43
CA GLU A 115 -3.80 -10.41 23.07
C GLU A 115 -4.52 -9.10 22.69
N ASN A 116 -3.79 -7.98 22.68
CA ASN A 116 -4.37 -6.63 22.50
C ASN A 116 -4.24 -6.09 21.07
N GLY A 117 -3.47 -6.75 20.20
CA GLY A 117 -3.18 -6.27 18.85
C GLY A 117 -2.26 -5.04 18.84
N CYS A 118 -2.52 -4.11 17.93
CA CYS A 118 -1.72 -2.89 17.77
C CYS A 118 -1.94 -1.90 18.93
N VAL A 119 -0.89 -1.68 19.72
CA VAL A 119 -0.93 -0.87 20.95
C VAL A 119 -1.27 0.59 20.64
N ARG A 120 -0.57 1.20 19.68
CA ARG A 120 -0.79 2.61 19.29
C ARG A 120 -2.12 2.84 18.56
N CYS A 121 -2.68 1.80 17.94
CA CYS A 121 -3.96 1.89 17.25
C CYS A 121 -5.11 2.10 18.22
N GLU A 122 -5.06 1.48 19.40
CA GLU A 122 -6.05 1.70 20.46
C GLU A 122 -5.95 3.12 21.04
N GLU A 123 -4.74 3.63 21.25
CA GLU A 123 -4.50 4.99 21.72
C GLU A 123 -5.09 6.03 20.75
N ARG A 124 -4.84 5.84 19.44
CA ARG A 124 -5.44 6.68 18.39
C ARG A 124 -6.94 6.73 18.47
N ARG A 125 -7.59 5.56 18.48
CA ARG A 125 -9.06 5.47 18.49
C ARG A 125 -9.67 6.14 19.71
N LYS A 126 -9.00 6.09 20.86
CA LYS A 126 -9.43 6.81 22.07
C LYS A 126 -9.36 8.33 21.88
N MET A 127 -8.25 8.84 21.31
CA MET A 127 -8.10 10.27 21.02
C MET A 127 -9.11 10.76 19.99
N GLU A 128 -9.40 9.98 18.95
CA GLU A 128 -10.40 10.34 17.93
C GLU A 128 -11.80 10.51 18.52
N ILE A 129 -12.20 9.63 19.45
CA ILE A 129 -13.49 9.75 20.15
C ILE A 129 -13.54 11.02 21.01
N GLU A 130 -12.43 11.37 21.65
CA GLU A 130 -12.32 12.58 22.48
C GLU A 130 -12.35 13.87 21.63
N ASP A 131 -11.66 13.87 20.49
CA ASP A 131 -11.63 15.00 19.54
C ASP A 131 -12.99 15.22 18.87
N GLU A 132 -13.68 14.15 18.47
CA GLU A 132 -15.05 14.23 17.93
C GLU A 132 -16.05 14.75 18.96
N ALA A 133 -15.88 14.39 20.23
CA ALA A 133 -16.69 14.89 21.34
C ALA A 133 -16.38 16.36 21.70
N ALA A 134 -15.21 16.87 21.33
CA ALA A 134 -14.75 18.23 21.62
C ALA A 134 -15.20 19.30 20.60
N GLU A 135 -15.91 18.93 19.53
CA GLU A 135 -16.30 19.81 18.40
C GLU A 135 -15.11 20.63 17.85
N GLU A 136 -13.87 20.14 17.97
CA GLU A 136 -12.70 20.89 17.52
C GLU A 136 -12.58 20.83 15.99
N SER A 137 -12.85 21.97 15.35
CA SER A 137 -12.77 22.18 13.91
C SER A 137 -11.31 22.27 13.43
N SER A 138 -10.50 21.23 13.66
CA SER A 138 -9.22 21.15 12.96
C SER A 138 -9.52 20.92 11.47
N GLY A 139 -9.26 21.95 10.66
CA GLY A 139 -9.57 21.88 9.24
C GLY A 139 -8.69 20.83 8.57
N LEU A 140 -9.28 19.92 7.78
CA LEU A 140 -8.50 18.98 6.95
C LEU A 140 -7.40 19.68 6.14
N PRO A 141 -6.22 19.07 5.96
CA PRO A 141 -5.14 19.69 5.20
C PRO A 141 -5.45 19.83 3.71
N THR A 142 -4.72 20.67 3.01
CA THR A 142 -4.75 20.74 1.55
C THR A 142 -4.09 19.52 0.92
N LEU A 143 -4.68 18.97 -0.15
CA LEU A 143 -4.25 17.72 -0.77
C LEU A 143 -4.00 17.91 -2.27
N SER A 144 -2.91 17.36 -2.78
CA SER A 144 -2.75 17.07 -4.21
C SER A 144 -3.18 15.63 -4.47
N LEU A 145 -4.25 15.41 -5.22
CA LEU A 145 -4.76 14.10 -5.62
C LEU A 145 -4.26 13.78 -7.03
N ALA A 146 -3.41 12.76 -7.17
CA ALA A 146 -2.85 12.32 -8.43
C ALA A 146 -3.40 10.95 -8.84
N VAL A 147 -4.12 10.90 -9.96
CA VAL A 147 -4.78 9.70 -10.49
C VAL A 147 -4.04 9.20 -11.75
N PHE A 148 -3.57 7.96 -11.71
CA PHE A 148 -2.83 7.32 -12.80
C PHE A 148 -3.66 6.23 -13.46
N VAL A 149 -4.14 6.48 -14.68
CA VAL A 149 -4.99 5.55 -15.42
C VAL A 149 -4.12 4.68 -16.34
N SER A 150 -4.15 3.37 -16.04
CA SER A 150 -3.57 2.29 -16.84
C SER A 150 -4.68 1.49 -17.55
N SER A 151 -4.32 0.42 -18.25
CA SER A 151 -5.29 -0.47 -18.92
C SER A 151 -6.05 -1.32 -17.90
N THR A 152 -7.01 -0.69 -17.22
CA THR A 152 -7.85 -1.30 -16.18
C THR A 152 -9.32 -1.42 -16.62
N PRO A 153 -10.04 -2.49 -16.26
CA PRO A 153 -11.49 -2.53 -16.41
C PRO A 153 -12.17 -1.63 -15.35
N PHE A 154 -13.47 -1.33 -15.55
CA PHE A 154 -14.33 -0.66 -14.56
C PHE A 154 -13.81 0.71 -14.06
N LEU A 155 -13.13 1.46 -14.92
CA LEU A 155 -12.60 2.78 -14.55
C LEU A 155 -13.72 3.76 -14.16
N GLU A 156 -14.90 3.63 -14.74
CA GLU A 156 -16.06 4.46 -14.40
C GLU A 156 -16.44 4.32 -12.91
N GLU A 157 -16.50 3.09 -12.40
CA GLU A 157 -16.80 2.78 -11.00
C GLU A 157 -15.67 3.26 -10.08
N VAL A 158 -14.41 3.09 -10.49
CA VAL A 158 -13.25 3.57 -9.75
C VAL A 158 -13.29 5.10 -9.61
N LEU A 159 -13.52 5.83 -10.70
CA LEU A 159 -13.59 7.29 -10.67
C LEU A 159 -14.82 7.78 -9.88
N LYS A 160 -15.94 7.06 -9.94
CA LYS A 160 -17.13 7.35 -9.12
C LYS A 160 -16.84 7.16 -7.62
N ALA A 161 -16.19 6.05 -7.25
CA ALA A 161 -15.78 5.79 -5.87
C ALA A 161 -14.79 6.86 -5.36
N LEU A 162 -13.87 7.32 -6.20
CA LEU A 162 -12.96 8.41 -5.88
C LEU A 162 -13.69 9.75 -5.69
N SER A 163 -14.71 10.04 -6.50
CA SER A 163 -15.55 11.23 -6.32
C SER A 163 -16.42 11.22 -5.07
N ALA A 164 -16.72 10.02 -4.53
CA ALA A 164 -17.52 9.82 -3.34
C ALA A 164 -16.71 9.91 -2.04
N GLN A 165 -15.38 9.98 -2.12
CA GLN A 165 -14.55 10.12 -0.93
C GLN A 165 -14.94 11.35 -0.11
N ASP A 166 -15.11 11.17 1.20
CA ASP A 166 -15.45 12.21 2.18
C ASP A 166 -14.23 13.10 2.47
N TYR A 167 -13.86 13.87 1.45
CA TYR A 167 -12.82 14.89 1.53
C TYR A 167 -13.28 16.13 0.75
N PRO A 168 -13.26 17.33 1.34
CA PRO A 168 -13.72 18.53 0.65
C PRO A 168 -12.93 18.77 -0.64
N LYS A 169 -13.60 18.69 -1.80
CA LYS A 169 -12.97 18.94 -3.11
C LYS A 169 -12.37 20.35 -3.22
N SER A 170 -12.93 21.31 -2.48
CA SER A 170 -12.39 22.66 -2.30
C SER A 170 -11.03 22.73 -1.59
N LYS A 171 -10.52 21.60 -1.07
CA LYS A 171 -9.16 21.42 -0.51
C LYS A 171 -8.23 20.60 -1.39
N ILE A 172 -8.70 20.16 -2.56
CA ILE A 172 -7.98 19.23 -3.43
C ILE A 172 -7.52 19.92 -4.71
N HIS A 173 -6.25 19.75 -5.05
CA HIS A 173 -5.71 19.95 -6.39
C HIS A 173 -5.69 18.62 -7.14
N LEU A 174 -6.38 18.54 -8.26
CA LEU A 174 -6.49 17.31 -9.05
C LEU A 174 -5.39 17.25 -10.12
N PHE A 175 -4.71 16.12 -10.22
CA PHE A 175 -3.82 15.75 -11.31
C PHE A 175 -4.28 14.40 -11.87
N ILE A 176 -4.52 14.32 -13.17
CA ILE A 176 -4.86 13.06 -13.85
C ILE A 176 -3.81 12.81 -14.93
N TYR A 177 -3.24 11.62 -14.94
CA TYR A 177 -2.48 11.09 -16.05
C TYR A 177 -3.20 9.87 -16.61
N ASN A 178 -3.60 9.93 -17.87
CA ASN A 178 -4.13 8.79 -18.59
C ASN A 178 -3.25 8.52 -19.82
N SER A 179 -2.63 7.34 -19.86
CA SER A 179 -1.85 6.89 -21.01
C SER A 179 -2.68 6.05 -21.99
N GLN A 180 -3.95 5.75 -21.68
CA GLN A 180 -4.76 4.79 -22.40
C GLN A 180 -5.81 5.48 -23.29
N PRO A 181 -5.70 5.34 -24.63
CA PRO A 181 -6.71 5.86 -25.56
C PRO A 181 -8.12 5.34 -25.30
N PHE A 182 -8.24 4.06 -24.89
CA PHE A 182 -9.52 3.44 -24.55
C PHE A 182 -10.27 4.19 -23.43
N HIS A 183 -9.53 4.75 -22.47
CA HIS A 183 -10.10 5.49 -21.33
C HIS A 183 -10.28 6.99 -21.59
N LEU A 184 -9.93 7.48 -22.80
CA LEU A 184 -9.98 8.89 -23.14
C LEU A 184 -11.34 9.52 -22.85
N GLU A 185 -12.42 8.89 -23.33
CA GLU A 185 -13.77 9.40 -23.19
C GLU A 185 -14.25 9.38 -21.74
N THR A 186 -14.03 8.26 -21.03
CA THR A 186 -14.38 8.08 -19.61
C THR A 186 -13.71 9.13 -18.73
N VAL A 187 -12.39 9.31 -18.88
CA VAL A 187 -11.62 10.29 -18.12
C VAL A 187 -12.07 11.72 -18.46
N SER A 188 -12.33 12.02 -19.74
CA SER A 188 -12.74 13.37 -20.17
C SER A 188 -14.13 13.74 -19.65
N LYS A 189 -15.10 12.82 -19.74
CA LYS A 189 -16.46 12.98 -19.20
C LYS A 189 -16.42 13.18 -17.69
N TRP A 190 -15.68 12.33 -16.98
CA TRP A 190 -15.54 12.45 -15.53
C TRP A 190 -14.92 13.80 -15.13
N ALA A 191 -13.78 14.16 -15.73
CA ALA A 191 -13.09 15.41 -15.41
C ALA A 191 -13.93 16.67 -15.70
N GLU A 192 -14.79 16.64 -16.71
CA GLU A 192 -15.70 17.76 -16.99
C GLU A 192 -16.90 17.78 -16.03
N SER A 193 -17.40 16.62 -15.58
CA SER A 193 -18.44 16.54 -14.55
C SER A 193 -18.01 17.15 -13.21
N GLN A 194 -16.71 17.16 -12.92
CA GLN A 194 -16.14 17.68 -11.67
C GLN A 194 -15.63 19.13 -11.80
N LYS A 195 -15.97 19.82 -12.89
CA LYS A 195 -15.43 21.16 -13.18
C LYS A 195 -15.89 22.18 -12.14
N GLY A 196 -14.92 22.84 -11.51
CA GLY A 196 -15.17 23.90 -10.53
C GLY A 196 -15.31 23.42 -9.09
N GLU A 197 -15.26 22.10 -8.83
CA GLU A 197 -15.29 21.57 -7.46
C GLU A 197 -13.91 21.54 -6.80
N PHE A 198 -12.87 21.30 -7.59
CA PHE A 198 -11.47 21.26 -7.17
C PHE A 198 -10.81 22.64 -7.17
N ILE A 199 -9.80 22.86 -6.33
CA ILE A 199 -8.99 24.11 -6.33
C ILE A 199 -8.37 24.32 -7.71
N SER A 200 -7.83 23.25 -8.29
CA SER A 200 -7.31 23.26 -9.65
C SER A 200 -7.32 21.86 -10.24
N ARG A 201 -7.17 21.79 -11.57
CA ARG A 201 -7.08 20.53 -12.31
C ARG A 201 -5.94 20.58 -13.33
N THR A 202 -5.14 19.52 -13.38
CA THR A 202 -4.17 19.24 -14.44
C THR A 202 -4.50 17.88 -15.02
N ILE A 203 -4.68 17.79 -16.34
CA ILE A 203 -5.09 16.56 -17.01
C ILE A 203 -4.13 16.35 -18.18
N ILE A 204 -3.36 15.26 -18.11
CA ILE A 204 -2.51 14.76 -19.18
C ILE A 204 -3.21 13.53 -19.72
N ASN A 205 -3.79 13.64 -20.92
CA ASN A 205 -4.65 12.61 -21.48
C ASN A 205 -4.13 12.17 -22.84
N VAL A 206 -3.74 10.90 -22.94
CA VAL A 206 -3.18 10.26 -24.15
C VAL A 206 -2.01 11.07 -24.73
N ASP A 207 -1.13 11.55 -23.84
CA ASP A 207 0.11 12.20 -24.24
C ASP A 207 1.17 11.14 -24.55
N MET A 208 1.62 11.11 -25.81
CA MET A 208 2.62 10.15 -26.28
C MET A 208 4.05 10.51 -25.85
N GLU A 209 4.30 11.75 -25.41
CA GLU A 209 5.64 12.19 -25.00
C GLU A 209 5.90 11.91 -23.52
N THR A 210 4.87 12.02 -22.68
CA THR A 210 4.99 11.82 -21.23
C THR A 210 4.77 10.36 -20.85
N GLY A 211 5.84 9.66 -20.49
CA GLY A 211 5.76 8.33 -19.88
C GLY A 211 5.32 8.38 -18.40
N GLU A 212 4.80 7.26 -17.88
CA GLU A 212 4.29 7.17 -16.50
C GLU A 212 5.30 7.64 -15.45
N ARG A 213 6.57 7.27 -15.61
CA ARG A 213 7.64 7.69 -14.69
C ARG A 213 7.81 9.21 -14.64
N GLU A 214 7.72 9.87 -15.80
CA GLU A 214 7.80 11.32 -15.86
C GLU A 214 6.55 11.94 -15.25
N ALA A 215 5.35 11.39 -15.52
CA ALA A 215 4.12 11.86 -14.92
C ALA A 215 4.13 11.74 -13.39
N ARG A 216 4.63 10.63 -12.82
CA ARG A 216 4.84 10.49 -11.36
C ARG A 216 5.79 11.55 -10.83
N GLN A 217 6.88 11.85 -11.54
CA GLN A 217 7.79 12.93 -11.16
C GLN A 217 7.11 14.31 -11.22
N MET A 218 6.34 14.60 -12.27
CA MET A 218 5.58 15.84 -12.43
C MET A 218 4.57 16.05 -11.29
N THR A 219 4.01 14.98 -10.70
CA THR A 219 3.10 15.13 -9.54
C THR A 219 3.81 15.66 -8.31
N LEU A 220 5.05 15.24 -8.06
CA LEU A 220 5.86 15.79 -6.96
C LEU A 220 6.11 17.29 -7.19
N GLU A 221 6.54 17.65 -8.39
CA GLU A 221 6.84 19.04 -8.77
C GLU A 221 5.59 19.93 -8.77
N SER A 222 4.46 19.40 -9.25
CA SER A 222 3.17 20.08 -9.22
C SER A 222 2.72 20.32 -7.78
N MET A 223 2.83 19.33 -6.92
CA MET A 223 2.47 19.45 -5.51
C MET A 223 3.34 20.50 -4.81
N VAL A 224 4.66 20.50 -5.04
CA VAL A 224 5.58 21.53 -4.49
C VAL A 224 5.16 22.92 -4.94
N THR A 225 4.84 23.09 -6.22
CA THR A 225 4.39 24.38 -6.80
C THR A 225 3.07 24.85 -6.18
N ARG A 226 2.17 23.91 -5.88
CA ARG A 226 0.85 24.19 -5.30
C ARG A 226 0.89 24.40 -3.79
N GLY A 227 1.96 23.95 -3.12
CA GLY A 227 2.12 24.10 -1.68
C GLY A 227 1.10 23.28 -0.88
N SER A 228 0.64 22.14 -1.39
CA SER A 228 -0.25 21.24 -0.63
C SER A 228 0.43 20.73 0.65
N GLU A 229 -0.34 20.22 1.59
CA GLU A 229 0.19 19.60 2.81
C GLU A 229 0.36 18.09 2.65
N TYR A 230 -0.39 17.49 1.72
CA TYR A 230 -0.27 16.08 1.37
C TYR A 230 -0.31 15.86 -0.14
N LEU A 231 0.33 14.78 -0.59
CA LEU A 231 0.18 14.19 -1.92
C LEU A 231 -0.44 12.80 -1.77
N PHE A 232 -1.54 12.53 -2.47
CA PHE A 232 -2.13 11.20 -2.56
C PHE A 232 -2.07 10.72 -4.01
N ILE A 233 -1.28 9.66 -4.26
CA ILE A 233 -1.12 9.02 -5.57
C ILE A 233 -1.96 7.76 -5.59
N ILE A 234 -2.88 7.64 -6.54
CA ILE A 234 -3.75 6.47 -6.72
C ILE A 234 -3.77 6.01 -8.18
N ASN A 235 -3.69 4.70 -8.41
CA ASN A 235 -3.81 4.10 -9.73
C ASN A 235 -5.29 3.79 -10.06
N GLY A 236 -5.61 3.73 -11.35
CA GLY A 236 -6.98 3.49 -11.85
C GLY A 236 -7.49 2.07 -11.62
N ASP A 237 -6.63 1.14 -11.22
CA ASP A 237 -6.96 -0.24 -10.84
C ASP A 237 -7.24 -0.39 -9.33
N ILE A 238 -7.58 0.72 -8.65
CA ILE A 238 -7.83 0.74 -7.21
C ILE A 238 -9.25 1.22 -6.94
N TYR A 239 -10.08 0.35 -6.37
CA TYR A 239 -11.43 0.69 -5.96
C TYR A 239 -11.45 1.02 -4.47
N LEU A 240 -11.54 2.31 -4.12
CA LEU A 240 -11.72 2.78 -2.75
C LEU A 240 -13.20 2.70 -2.36
N GLN A 241 -13.57 1.57 -1.77
CA GLN A 241 -14.97 1.26 -1.43
C GLN A 241 -15.50 2.12 -0.28
N ARG A 242 -14.69 2.39 0.73
CA ARG A 242 -15.09 3.19 1.90
C ARG A 242 -14.97 4.68 1.58
N GLU A 243 -16.03 5.45 1.78
CA GLU A 243 -16.04 6.88 1.46
C GLU A 243 -15.10 7.67 2.40
N GLU A 244 -14.90 7.21 3.63
CA GLU A 244 -14.04 7.85 4.62
C GLU A 244 -12.54 7.53 4.44
N ALA A 245 -12.18 6.61 3.53
CA ALA A 245 -10.83 6.05 3.42
C ALA A 245 -9.73 7.12 3.31
N LEU A 246 -9.91 8.10 2.41
CA LEU A 246 -8.93 9.16 2.22
C LEU A 246 -8.76 10.06 3.45
N ARG A 247 -9.87 10.43 4.11
CA ARG A 247 -9.87 11.26 5.31
C ARG A 247 -9.18 10.53 6.47
N GLU A 248 -9.55 9.29 6.70
CA GLU A 248 -8.99 8.48 7.79
C GLU A 248 -7.51 8.18 7.57
N LEU A 249 -7.08 7.96 6.32
CA LEU A 249 -5.66 7.80 6.01
C LEU A 249 -4.85 9.06 6.36
N VAL A 250 -5.38 10.25 6.08
CA VAL A 250 -4.75 11.52 6.46
C VAL A 250 -4.69 11.69 7.98
N LYS A 251 -5.78 11.39 8.69
CA LYS A 251 -5.80 11.42 10.17
C LYS A 251 -4.77 10.48 10.78
N LYS A 252 -4.69 9.23 10.29
CA LYS A 252 -3.66 8.27 10.72
C LYS A 252 -2.24 8.78 10.48
N SER A 253 -1.99 9.37 9.32
CA SER A 253 -0.68 9.96 9.02
C SER A 253 -0.30 11.10 9.98
N LEU A 254 -1.27 11.92 10.40
CA LEU A 254 -1.07 12.95 11.41
C LEU A 254 -0.79 12.35 12.79
N PHE A 255 -1.61 11.38 13.23
CA PHE A 255 -1.48 10.75 14.54
C PHE A 255 -0.18 9.97 14.70
N TYR A 256 0.16 9.10 13.73
CA TYR A 256 1.36 8.26 13.82
C TYR A 256 2.65 9.00 13.44
N ASP A 257 2.54 10.24 12.95
CA ASP A 257 3.62 11.04 12.42
C ASP A 257 4.39 10.36 11.27
N THR A 258 3.68 9.68 10.36
CA THR A 258 4.30 8.92 9.26
C THR A 258 4.42 9.76 7.99
N SER A 259 5.61 9.82 7.39
CA SER A 259 5.82 10.61 6.16
C SER A 259 5.31 9.94 4.88
N ILE A 260 5.31 8.60 4.82
CA ILE A 260 4.76 7.81 3.71
C ILE A 260 3.85 6.74 4.33
N LEU A 261 2.58 6.73 3.92
CA LEU A 261 1.55 5.82 4.42
C LEU A 261 0.68 5.30 3.27
N SER A 262 0.25 4.05 3.37
CA SER A 262 -0.68 3.43 2.43
C SER A 262 -1.66 2.51 3.15
N PRO A 263 -2.94 2.45 2.76
CA PRO A 263 -3.82 1.36 3.16
C PRO A 263 -3.38 0.05 2.47
N ILE A 264 -3.47 -1.07 3.18
CA ILE A 264 -3.28 -2.38 2.58
C ILE A 264 -4.52 -2.72 1.77
N LEU A 265 -4.33 -2.93 0.47
CA LEU A 265 -5.36 -3.36 -0.46
C LEU A 265 -4.94 -4.67 -1.11
N ASN A 266 -5.87 -5.62 -1.20
CA ASN A 266 -5.66 -6.92 -1.81
C ASN A 266 -6.60 -7.12 -3.00
N GLN A 267 -6.22 -8.02 -3.91
CA GLN A 267 -7.16 -8.54 -4.90
C GLN A 267 -8.20 -9.44 -4.19
N PRO A 268 -9.51 -9.29 -4.49
CA PRO A 268 -10.54 -10.09 -3.85
C PRO A 268 -10.28 -11.60 -3.98
N GLY A 269 -10.33 -12.31 -2.84
CA GLY A 269 -10.12 -13.77 -2.79
C GLY A 269 -8.69 -14.24 -3.05
N LYS A 270 -7.71 -13.34 -3.12
CA LYS A 270 -6.29 -13.65 -3.37
C LYS A 270 -5.40 -13.02 -2.28
N LEU A 271 -4.17 -13.54 -2.18
CA LEU A 271 -3.13 -12.97 -1.30
C LEU A 271 -2.39 -11.79 -1.93
N PHE A 272 -2.54 -11.55 -3.24
CA PHE A 272 -1.85 -10.46 -3.91
C PHE A 272 -2.30 -9.12 -3.33
N SER A 273 -1.36 -8.33 -2.83
CA SER A 273 -1.59 -7.02 -2.20
C SER A 273 -0.59 -5.98 -2.68
N ASN A 274 -0.88 -4.71 -2.39
CA ASN A 274 -0.05 -3.55 -2.77
C ASN A 274 1.23 -3.37 -1.95
N PHE A 275 1.68 -4.37 -1.18
CA PHE A 275 2.90 -4.28 -0.37
C PHE A 275 3.68 -5.58 -0.32
N TRP A 276 4.97 -5.50 -0.07
CA TRP A 276 5.82 -6.66 0.20
C TRP A 276 6.37 -6.58 1.62
N GLY A 277 6.23 -7.64 2.40
CA GLY A 277 6.81 -7.69 3.75
C GLY A 277 8.32 -7.98 3.76
N ALA A 278 8.89 -8.51 2.67
CA ALA A 278 10.31 -8.79 2.54
C ALA A 278 10.81 -8.57 1.10
N ILE A 279 12.13 -8.46 0.95
CA ILE A 279 12.83 -8.37 -0.34
C ILE A 279 13.91 -9.45 -0.39
N ALA A 280 14.02 -10.14 -1.53
CA ALA A 280 15.09 -11.10 -1.79
C ALA A 280 16.41 -10.39 -2.14
N GLU A 281 17.54 -11.10 -2.09
CA GLU A 281 18.87 -10.53 -2.39
C GLU A 281 18.96 -9.85 -3.76
N ASN A 282 18.14 -10.27 -4.73
CA ASN A 282 18.08 -9.67 -6.07
C ASN A 282 17.26 -8.36 -6.13
N GLY A 283 16.69 -7.91 -5.01
CA GLY A 283 15.89 -6.68 -4.92
C GLY A 283 14.41 -6.83 -5.25
N PHE A 284 13.94 -8.06 -5.54
CA PHE A 284 12.54 -8.35 -5.87
C PHE A 284 11.78 -8.96 -4.69
N TYR A 285 10.50 -9.27 -4.93
CA TYR A 285 9.57 -9.83 -3.94
C TYR A 285 10.17 -11.02 -3.19
N ALA A 286 10.07 -10.97 -1.86
CA ALA A 286 10.12 -12.12 -0.98
C ALA A 286 8.92 -12.08 -0.03
N ARG A 287 8.44 -13.25 0.38
CA ARG A 287 7.37 -13.34 1.38
C ARG A 287 7.96 -13.26 2.78
N SER A 288 7.51 -12.31 3.59
CA SER A 288 7.82 -12.28 5.03
C SER A 288 7.01 -13.34 5.80
N GLU A 289 7.49 -13.68 6.98
CA GLU A 289 6.86 -14.67 7.87
C GLU A 289 5.41 -14.29 8.25
N ASP A 290 5.16 -13.00 8.43
CA ASP A 290 3.89 -12.42 8.87
C ASP A 290 2.96 -11.96 7.74
N TYR A 291 3.38 -12.07 6.48
CA TYR A 291 2.64 -11.53 5.34
C TYR A 291 1.19 -12.03 5.27
N ILE A 292 1.00 -13.34 5.43
CA ILE A 292 -0.33 -13.96 5.34
C ILE A 292 -1.23 -13.50 6.49
N ASP A 293 -0.67 -13.38 7.69
CA ASP A 293 -1.41 -12.91 8.86
C ASP A 293 -1.84 -11.45 8.73
N ILE A 294 -0.99 -10.60 8.14
CA ILE A 294 -1.33 -9.20 7.87
C ILE A 294 -2.41 -9.11 6.78
N VAL A 295 -2.24 -9.81 5.67
CA VAL A 295 -3.19 -9.77 4.53
C VAL A 295 -4.57 -10.32 4.92
N ASN A 296 -4.63 -11.37 5.73
CA ASN A 296 -5.91 -11.96 6.18
C ASN A 296 -6.54 -11.20 7.36
N GLY A 297 -5.88 -10.17 7.90
CA GLY A 297 -6.37 -9.44 9.07
C GLY A 297 -6.25 -10.20 10.40
N ASN A 298 -5.44 -11.27 10.46
CA ASN A 298 -5.09 -11.93 11.72
C ASN A 298 -4.20 -11.04 12.59
N ARG A 299 -3.38 -10.19 11.95
CA ARG A 299 -2.58 -9.15 12.61
C ARG A 299 -2.95 -7.80 12.02
N ILE A 300 -3.59 -6.97 12.81
CA ILE A 300 -4.03 -5.62 12.41
C ILE A 300 -3.12 -4.59 13.06
N GLY A 301 -2.66 -3.60 12.29
CA GLY A 301 -1.80 -2.53 12.79
C GLY A 301 -1.21 -1.61 11.72
N LEU A 302 -0.13 -0.94 12.11
CA LEU A 302 0.73 -0.13 11.27
C LEU A 302 2.07 -0.85 11.09
N TRP A 303 2.50 -1.04 9.84
CA TRP A 303 3.63 -1.89 9.49
C TRP A 303 4.65 -1.12 8.65
N ASN A 304 5.90 -1.07 9.09
CA ASN A 304 7.02 -0.60 8.28
C ASN A 304 7.49 -1.73 7.36
N VAL A 305 7.38 -1.52 6.05
CA VAL A 305 7.60 -2.55 5.02
C VAL A 305 8.65 -2.12 3.99
N PRO A 306 9.36 -3.04 3.33
CA PRO A 306 10.36 -2.70 2.32
C PRO A 306 9.79 -2.08 1.03
N PHE A 307 8.55 -2.40 0.68
CA PHE A 307 7.94 -2.01 -0.57
C PHE A 307 6.44 -1.84 -0.40
N VAL A 308 5.93 -0.79 -1.02
CA VAL A 308 4.51 -0.51 -1.16
C VAL A 308 4.30 0.20 -2.50
N SER A 309 3.28 -0.22 -3.24
CA SER A 309 2.82 0.42 -4.47
C SER A 309 1.61 1.31 -4.16
N SER A 310 1.02 1.91 -5.19
CA SER A 310 -0.20 2.71 -5.06
C SER A 310 -1.32 1.98 -4.28
N PRO A 311 -2.14 2.70 -3.48
CA PRO A 311 -2.12 4.15 -3.27
C PRO A 311 -1.05 4.59 -2.28
N LEU A 312 -0.56 5.83 -2.41
CA LEU A 312 0.47 6.39 -1.54
C LEU A 312 0.05 7.76 -1.03
N LEU A 313 -0.01 7.94 0.29
CA LEU A 313 -0.11 9.23 0.95
C LEU A 313 1.28 9.67 1.41
N ILE A 314 1.71 10.84 0.98
CA ILE A 314 3.03 11.39 1.29
C ILE A 314 2.89 12.78 1.89
N LYS A 315 3.53 13.03 3.03
CA LYS A 315 3.59 14.37 3.66
C LYS A 315 4.28 15.37 2.74
N GLY A 316 3.70 16.56 2.62
CA GLY A 316 4.19 17.61 1.73
C GLY A 316 5.59 18.11 2.06
N GLU A 317 6.01 18.07 3.33
CA GLU A 317 7.38 18.37 3.76
C GLU A 317 8.39 17.39 3.13
N LEU A 318 8.08 16.09 3.18
CA LEU A 318 8.90 15.07 2.52
C LEU A 318 8.89 15.26 1.00
N VAL A 319 7.74 15.55 0.39
CA VAL A 319 7.68 15.80 -1.07
C VAL A 319 8.60 16.97 -1.46
N LYS A 320 8.62 18.07 -0.70
CA LYS A 320 9.52 19.22 -0.95
C LYS A 320 11.00 18.82 -0.87
N GLU A 321 11.34 17.92 0.07
CA GLU A 321 12.70 17.40 0.21
C GLU A 321 13.09 16.50 -0.97
N ILE A 322 12.24 15.55 -1.35
CA ILE A 322 12.61 14.49 -2.29
C ILE A 322 12.40 14.88 -3.76
N ALA A 323 11.46 15.78 -4.09
CA ALA A 323 11.15 16.12 -5.48
C ALA A 323 12.39 16.48 -6.33
N PRO A 324 13.34 17.31 -5.85
CA PRO A 324 14.55 17.65 -6.61
C PRO A 324 15.49 16.46 -6.87
N THR A 325 15.41 15.40 -6.07
CA THR A 325 16.24 14.19 -6.20
C THR A 325 15.69 13.17 -7.20
N ARG A 326 14.48 13.41 -7.72
CA ARG A 326 13.77 12.58 -8.69
C ARG A 326 13.64 11.11 -8.28
N PRO A 327 12.91 10.78 -7.19
CA PRO A 327 12.92 9.44 -6.59
C PRO A 327 12.34 8.35 -7.52
N PHE A 328 11.36 8.69 -8.36
CA PHE A 328 10.85 7.78 -9.40
C PHE A 328 11.87 7.46 -10.50
N HIS A 329 13.00 8.18 -10.57
CA HIS A 329 14.09 7.96 -11.52
C HIS A 329 15.35 7.40 -10.86
N TYR A 330 15.30 7.06 -9.58
CA TYR A 330 16.45 6.58 -8.81
C TYR A 330 17.09 5.32 -9.42
N SER A 331 16.26 4.38 -9.90
CA SER A 331 16.69 3.28 -10.76
C SER A 331 15.83 3.23 -12.03
N LYS A 332 16.45 3.34 -13.20
CA LYS A 332 15.76 3.28 -14.49
C LYS A 332 15.47 1.85 -14.95
N ASP A 333 16.16 0.87 -14.36
CA ASP A 333 16.02 -0.56 -14.69
C ASP A 333 14.82 -1.20 -13.97
N LEU A 334 14.34 -0.55 -12.89
CA LEU A 334 13.15 -0.96 -12.14
C LEU A 334 11.94 -0.16 -12.59
N ASP A 335 10.72 -0.69 -12.42
CA ASP A 335 9.50 0.11 -12.62
C ASP A 335 9.46 1.33 -11.65
N PRO A 336 8.61 2.34 -11.91
CA PRO A 336 8.59 3.56 -11.11
C PRO A 336 8.33 3.34 -9.61
N ASP A 337 7.45 2.41 -9.24
CA ASP A 337 7.09 2.15 -7.84
C ASP A 337 8.25 1.43 -7.12
N MET A 338 8.87 0.43 -7.76
CA MET A 338 10.09 -0.21 -7.24
C MET A 338 11.27 0.76 -7.13
N SER A 339 11.42 1.68 -8.09
CA SER A 339 12.44 2.74 -8.03
C SER A 339 12.21 3.67 -6.84
N PHE A 340 10.97 4.09 -6.61
CA PHE A 340 10.60 4.94 -5.47
C PHE A 340 10.85 4.23 -4.13
N ALA A 341 10.43 2.97 -4.00
CA ALA A 341 10.65 2.19 -2.80
C ALA A 341 12.15 1.97 -2.53
N LEU A 342 12.95 1.68 -3.57
CA LEU A 342 14.40 1.57 -3.46
C LEU A 342 15.04 2.89 -2.99
N TYR A 343 14.61 4.02 -3.57
CA TYR A 343 15.03 5.35 -3.12
C TYR A 343 14.72 5.56 -1.64
N ALA A 344 13.47 5.30 -1.21
CA ALA A 344 13.04 5.49 0.17
C ALA A 344 13.92 4.69 1.14
N ARG A 345 14.15 3.40 0.85
CA ARG A 345 15.02 2.54 1.67
C ARG A 345 16.46 3.08 1.74
N HIS A 346 17.06 3.45 0.61
CA HIS A 346 18.43 3.95 0.56
C HIS A 346 18.60 5.33 1.22
N LYS A 347 17.53 6.11 1.33
CA LYS A 347 17.51 7.42 2.01
C LYS A 347 16.98 7.36 3.44
N GLY A 348 16.62 6.18 3.94
CA GLY A 348 16.15 6.01 5.32
C GLY A 348 14.72 6.52 5.55
N HIS A 349 13.91 6.64 4.50
CA HIS A 349 12.49 6.93 4.63
C HIS A 349 11.72 5.61 4.78
N PHE A 350 10.96 5.47 5.86
CA PHE A 350 10.10 4.32 6.08
C PHE A 350 8.87 4.36 5.18
N LEU A 351 8.45 3.19 4.73
CA LEU A 351 7.23 2.97 3.97
C LEU A 351 6.25 2.28 4.91
N HIS A 352 5.25 3.01 5.39
CA HIS A 352 4.26 2.43 6.29
C HIS A 352 3.03 1.97 5.55
N VAL A 353 2.47 0.84 5.97
CA VAL A 353 1.18 0.34 5.52
C VAL A 353 0.27 0.10 6.71
N THR A 354 -1.03 0.32 6.55
CA THR A 354 -2.05 0.06 7.60
C THR A 354 -3.14 -0.86 7.08
N ASN A 355 -3.51 -1.85 7.88
CA ASN A 355 -4.68 -2.70 7.66
C ASN A 355 -5.71 -2.53 8.78
N GLU A 356 -5.73 -1.38 9.46
CA GLU A 356 -6.71 -1.06 10.50
C GLU A 356 -8.15 -0.97 10.00
N ASP A 357 -8.32 -0.73 8.69
CA ASP A 357 -9.61 -0.64 8.03
C ASP A 357 -9.62 -1.42 6.72
N THR A 358 -10.80 -1.78 6.23
CA THR A 358 -11.02 -2.36 4.90
C THR A 358 -11.46 -1.26 3.94
N ASP A 359 -10.49 -0.54 3.39
CA ASP A 359 -10.74 0.68 2.58
C ASP A 359 -11.20 0.39 1.15
N GLY A 360 -10.91 -0.79 0.61
CA GLY A 360 -11.16 -1.11 -0.79
C GLY A 360 -10.41 -2.36 -1.25
N PHE A 361 -10.19 -2.47 -2.56
CA PHE A 361 -9.49 -3.60 -3.15
C PHE A 361 -8.80 -3.23 -4.47
N LEU A 362 -7.92 -4.14 -4.92
CA LEU A 362 -7.23 -4.04 -6.20
C LEU A 362 -8.07 -4.71 -7.30
N VAL A 363 -8.32 -3.96 -8.38
CA VAL A 363 -8.96 -4.45 -9.60
C VAL A 363 -7.96 -5.30 -10.38
N VAL A 364 -8.41 -6.46 -10.87
CA VAL A 364 -7.57 -7.39 -11.63
C VAL A 364 -7.50 -6.94 -13.08
N SER A 365 -6.32 -6.53 -13.55
CA SER A 365 -6.13 -5.95 -14.89
C SER A 365 -5.27 -6.80 -15.84
N GLU A 366 -4.69 -7.91 -15.36
CA GLU A 366 -3.70 -8.71 -16.11
C GLU A 366 -4.19 -9.17 -17.49
N GLU A 367 -5.40 -9.73 -17.56
CA GLU A 367 -5.99 -10.25 -18.81
C GLU A 367 -6.78 -9.20 -19.60
N PHE A 368 -6.98 -8.01 -19.04
CA PHE A 368 -7.82 -6.98 -19.67
C PHE A 368 -7.22 -6.46 -20.98
N VAL A 369 -5.89 -6.33 -21.03
CA VAL A 369 -5.17 -5.93 -22.25
C VAL A 369 -5.37 -6.93 -23.38
N ASP A 370 -5.36 -8.23 -23.07
CA ASP A 370 -5.58 -9.28 -24.07
C ASP A 370 -7.01 -9.21 -24.61
N ASP A 371 -7.98 -8.90 -23.76
CA ASP A 371 -9.38 -8.74 -24.16
C ASP A 371 -9.61 -7.49 -25.02
N LEU A 372 -8.92 -6.38 -24.74
CA LEU A 372 -8.90 -5.21 -25.62
C LEU A 372 -8.33 -5.53 -27.01
N GLN A 373 -7.28 -6.36 -27.07
CA GLN A 373 -6.66 -6.75 -28.34
C GLN A 373 -7.54 -7.68 -29.19
N LYS A 374 -8.49 -8.39 -28.58
CA LYS A 374 -9.46 -9.24 -29.29
C LYS A 374 -10.56 -8.45 -30.02
N GLY A 375 -10.59 -7.13 -29.89
CA GLY A 375 -11.55 -6.26 -30.59
C GLY A 375 -12.97 -6.32 -30.04
N ARG A 376 -13.12 -6.67 -28.76
CA ARG A 376 -14.40 -6.63 -28.04
C ARG A 376 -14.86 -5.18 -27.89
N LEU A 377 -16.15 -4.90 -28.11
CA LEU A 377 -16.70 -3.54 -28.05
C LEU A 377 -16.89 -3.07 -26.60
N HIS A 378 -17.38 -3.94 -25.72
CA HIS A 378 -17.70 -3.75 -24.31
C HIS A 378 -16.89 -4.73 -23.44
N THR A 379 -15.58 -4.55 -23.40
CA THR A 379 -14.60 -5.48 -22.79
C THR A 379 -14.96 -5.91 -21.36
N GLU A 380 -15.55 -5.04 -20.55
CA GLU A 380 -15.97 -5.36 -19.18
C GLU A 380 -17.06 -6.44 -19.09
N MET A 381 -17.84 -6.69 -20.14
CA MET A 381 -18.82 -7.79 -20.16
C MET A 381 -18.18 -9.16 -19.91
N TRP A 382 -16.90 -9.32 -20.26
CA TRP A 382 -16.15 -10.57 -20.07
C TRP A 382 -15.42 -10.67 -18.74
N GLN A 383 -15.49 -9.65 -17.89
CA GLN A 383 -14.73 -9.57 -16.64
C GLN A 383 -15.40 -10.28 -15.44
N ILE A 384 -16.47 -11.05 -15.67
CA ILE A 384 -17.22 -11.75 -14.61
C ILE A 384 -16.34 -12.67 -13.74
N PHE A 385 -15.29 -13.25 -14.30
CA PHE A 385 -14.40 -14.16 -13.58
C PHE A 385 -13.29 -13.43 -12.82
N ALA A 386 -12.69 -12.41 -13.42
CA ALA A 386 -11.56 -11.69 -12.84
C ALA A 386 -12.01 -10.65 -11.80
N ASN A 387 -13.12 -9.97 -12.06
CA ASN A 387 -13.61 -8.83 -11.29
C ASN A 387 -15.11 -8.98 -10.98
N ARG A 388 -15.49 -10.15 -10.46
CA ARG A 388 -16.88 -10.55 -10.25
C ARG A 388 -17.71 -9.49 -9.52
N TRP A 389 -17.20 -8.94 -8.42
CA TRP A 389 -17.97 -7.99 -7.63
C TRP A 389 -18.34 -6.74 -8.43
N LEU A 390 -17.38 -6.13 -9.13
CA LEU A 390 -17.63 -4.96 -9.99
C LEU A 390 -18.56 -5.31 -11.16
N TRP A 391 -18.36 -6.48 -11.76
CA TRP A 391 -19.23 -6.99 -12.82
C TRP A 391 -20.68 -7.12 -12.34
N GLU A 392 -20.89 -7.70 -11.16
CA GLU A 392 -22.21 -7.85 -10.55
C GLU A 392 -22.86 -6.48 -10.26
N GLN A 393 -22.11 -5.50 -9.76
CA GLN A 393 -22.62 -4.14 -9.55
C GLN A 393 -23.06 -3.45 -10.85
N ARG A 394 -22.36 -3.69 -11.97
CA ARG A 394 -22.68 -3.06 -13.27
C ARG A 394 -23.81 -3.78 -14.01
N TYR A 395 -23.81 -5.11 -13.98
CA TYR A 395 -24.55 -5.92 -14.94
C TYR A 395 -25.69 -6.75 -14.35
N LEU A 396 -25.75 -6.94 -13.03
CA LEU A 396 -26.94 -7.53 -12.42
C LEU A 396 -27.99 -6.46 -12.15
N HIS A 397 -29.25 -6.85 -12.28
CA HIS A 397 -30.37 -6.00 -11.91
C HIS A 397 -30.46 -5.89 -10.37
N GLU A 398 -30.75 -4.70 -9.85
CA GLU A 398 -30.85 -4.49 -8.39
C GLU A 398 -31.86 -5.43 -7.72
N ASP A 399 -32.98 -5.70 -8.41
CA ASP A 399 -34.00 -6.63 -7.90
C ASP A 399 -33.51 -8.08 -7.82
N TYR A 400 -32.61 -8.51 -8.71
CA TYR A 400 -32.00 -9.83 -8.60
C TYR A 400 -31.14 -9.94 -7.34
N VAL A 401 -30.38 -8.89 -7.02
CA VAL A 401 -29.55 -8.84 -5.80
C VAL A 401 -30.43 -8.91 -4.55
N LYS A 402 -31.62 -8.29 -4.56
CA LYS A 402 -32.61 -8.42 -3.47
C LYS A 402 -33.15 -9.85 -3.37
N ILE A 403 -33.48 -10.49 -4.49
CA ILE A 403 -33.98 -11.87 -4.53
C ILE A 403 -32.95 -12.85 -3.96
N LEU A 404 -31.66 -12.70 -4.30
CA LEU A 404 -30.60 -13.56 -3.78
C LEU A 404 -30.42 -13.47 -2.25
N ASN A 405 -30.69 -12.30 -1.67
CA ASN A 405 -30.47 -12.01 -0.25
C ASN A 405 -31.76 -12.02 0.58
N GLY A 406 -32.92 -12.14 -0.05
CA GLY A 406 -34.24 -12.12 0.57
C GLY A 406 -34.89 -13.51 0.70
N PRO A 407 -36.04 -13.62 1.39
CA PRO A 407 -36.80 -14.85 1.40
C PRO A 407 -37.33 -15.19 -0.01
N VAL A 408 -37.16 -16.45 -0.43
CA VAL A 408 -37.45 -16.97 -1.78
C VAL A 408 -38.93 -16.87 -2.18
N GLU A 409 -39.83 -16.56 -1.24
CA GLU A 409 -41.28 -16.59 -1.42
C GLU A 409 -41.86 -15.46 -2.29
N GLU A 410 -41.06 -14.46 -2.69
CA GLU A 410 -41.54 -13.26 -3.41
C GLU A 410 -41.33 -13.27 -4.93
N VAL A 411 -40.75 -14.32 -5.53
CA VAL A 411 -40.51 -14.34 -6.98
C VAL A 411 -41.82 -14.59 -7.75
N PRO A 412 -42.27 -13.66 -8.61
CA PRO A 412 -43.49 -13.84 -9.41
C PRO A 412 -43.47 -15.12 -10.24
N MET A 413 -44.59 -15.83 -10.25
CA MET A 413 -44.81 -16.96 -11.14
C MET A 413 -46.00 -16.68 -12.07
N PRO A 414 -45.78 -16.09 -13.26
CA PRO A 414 -46.86 -15.85 -14.21
C PRO A 414 -47.57 -17.14 -14.66
N CYS A 415 -46.87 -18.28 -14.63
CA CYS A 415 -47.42 -19.61 -14.88
C CYS A 415 -46.85 -20.61 -13.86
N THR A 416 -47.52 -21.76 -13.70
CA THR A 416 -47.01 -22.87 -12.89
C THR A 416 -45.61 -23.25 -13.35
N ASP A 417 -44.66 -23.27 -12.41
CA ASP A 417 -43.24 -23.58 -12.64
C ASP A 417 -42.51 -22.64 -13.63
N VAL A 418 -43.03 -21.43 -13.85
CA VAL A 418 -42.37 -20.36 -14.62
C VAL A 418 -42.13 -19.18 -13.70
N TYR A 419 -40.87 -18.90 -13.38
CA TYR A 419 -40.47 -17.78 -12.55
C TYR A 419 -40.11 -16.57 -13.42
N ASP A 420 -40.55 -15.39 -13.00
CA ASP A 420 -40.30 -14.12 -13.67
C ASP A 420 -39.59 -13.16 -12.73
N TYR A 421 -38.37 -12.77 -13.08
CA TYR A 421 -37.57 -11.82 -12.33
C TYR A 421 -36.59 -11.10 -13.25
N ALA A 422 -36.30 -9.84 -12.94
CA ALA A 422 -35.27 -9.09 -13.64
C ALA A 422 -33.89 -9.59 -13.20
N LEU A 423 -33.14 -10.22 -14.10
CA LEU A 423 -31.80 -10.76 -13.84
C LEU A 423 -30.67 -9.76 -14.18
N LEU A 424 -30.72 -9.21 -15.39
CA LEU A 424 -29.65 -8.40 -15.98
C LEU A 424 -30.04 -6.92 -16.01
N SER A 425 -29.07 -6.04 -15.84
CA SER A 425 -29.30 -4.59 -15.92
C SER A 425 -29.64 -4.17 -17.35
N PRO A 426 -30.38 -3.06 -17.55
CA PRO A 426 -30.64 -2.53 -18.89
C PRO A 426 -29.36 -2.27 -19.69
N ARG A 427 -28.27 -1.90 -19.00
CA ARG A 427 -26.95 -1.70 -19.59
C ARG A 427 -26.38 -3.01 -20.14
N PHE A 428 -26.41 -4.09 -19.36
CA PHE A 428 -25.95 -5.40 -19.87
C PHE A 428 -26.72 -5.81 -21.13
N CYS A 429 -28.04 -5.65 -21.13
CA CYS A 429 -28.87 -5.98 -22.28
C CYS A 429 -28.51 -5.16 -23.52
N ALA A 430 -28.29 -3.85 -23.36
CA ALA A 430 -27.88 -2.97 -24.45
C ALA A 430 -26.49 -3.35 -24.99
N GLU A 431 -25.50 -3.49 -24.12
CA GLU A 431 -24.13 -3.85 -24.51
C GLU A 431 -24.07 -5.25 -25.15
N LEU A 432 -24.88 -6.22 -24.68
CA LEU A 432 -24.99 -7.53 -25.33
C LEU A 432 -25.56 -7.44 -26.74
N ILE A 433 -26.60 -6.63 -26.95
CA ILE A 433 -27.16 -6.40 -28.29
C ILE A 433 -26.09 -5.78 -29.18
N GLU A 434 -25.39 -4.75 -28.70
CA GLU A 434 -24.32 -4.08 -29.43
C GLU A 434 -23.19 -5.04 -29.80
N GLU A 435 -22.77 -5.94 -28.90
CA GLU A 435 -21.79 -7.00 -29.22
C GLU A 435 -22.28 -7.98 -30.28
N MET A 436 -23.51 -8.47 -30.17
CA MET A 436 -24.05 -9.45 -31.13
C MET A 436 -24.19 -8.83 -32.53
N GLU A 437 -24.63 -7.57 -32.60
CA GLU A 437 -24.69 -6.82 -33.86
C GLU A 437 -23.30 -6.47 -34.40
N HIS A 438 -22.33 -6.20 -33.52
CA HIS A 438 -20.95 -5.99 -33.91
C HIS A 438 -20.33 -7.24 -34.55
N PHE A 439 -20.65 -8.43 -34.02
CA PHE A 439 -20.26 -9.70 -34.61
C PHE A 439 -20.95 -9.93 -35.97
N GLY A 440 -22.25 -9.65 -36.07
CA GLY A 440 -22.99 -9.54 -37.33
C GLY A 440 -23.27 -10.84 -38.09
N GLU A 441 -22.75 -11.99 -37.64
CA GLU A 441 -23.00 -13.31 -38.26
C GLU A 441 -24.19 -14.02 -37.61
N TRP A 442 -25.39 -13.45 -37.79
CA TRP A 442 -26.63 -14.05 -37.32
C TRP A 442 -26.96 -15.36 -38.05
N SER A 443 -27.55 -16.32 -37.34
CA SER A 443 -28.00 -17.60 -37.91
C SER A 443 -28.92 -17.40 -39.12
N ASP A 444 -28.71 -18.19 -40.16
CA ASP A 444 -29.54 -18.22 -41.37
C ASP A 444 -30.48 -19.44 -41.40
N GLY A 445 -31.16 -19.64 -42.54
CA GLY A 445 -32.11 -20.74 -42.73
C GLY A 445 -31.49 -22.15 -42.74
N SER A 446 -30.16 -22.27 -42.65
CA SER A 446 -29.46 -23.56 -42.52
C SER A 446 -29.18 -23.95 -41.07
N ASN A 447 -29.46 -23.06 -40.11
CA ASN A 447 -29.24 -23.32 -38.69
C ASN A 447 -30.12 -24.47 -38.16
N SER A 448 -29.59 -25.22 -37.20
CA SER A 448 -30.28 -26.33 -36.55
C SER A 448 -30.15 -26.21 -35.03
N ASP A 449 -31.20 -25.73 -34.38
CA ASP A 449 -31.28 -25.69 -32.93
C ASP A 449 -31.82 -27.01 -32.35
N ARG A 450 -31.37 -27.37 -31.15
CA ARG A 450 -31.82 -28.59 -30.46
C ARG A 450 -33.20 -28.35 -29.82
N GLU A 451 -34.22 -28.24 -30.65
CA GLU A 451 -35.60 -28.22 -30.18
C GLU A 451 -36.11 -29.65 -30.05
N THR A 452 -36.20 -30.18 -28.83
CA THR A 452 -36.98 -31.39 -28.58
C THR A 452 -38.46 -31.03 -28.58
N GLY A 453 -39.06 -30.96 -29.76
CA GLY A 453 -40.50 -30.93 -29.90
C GLY A 453 -41.09 -32.31 -29.63
N TRP A 454 -41.82 -32.47 -28.53
CA TRP A 454 -42.88 -33.46 -28.49
C TRP A 454 -43.86 -33.10 -29.62
N ARG A 455 -43.79 -33.81 -30.75
CA ARG A 455 -44.87 -33.80 -31.74
C ARG A 455 -46.11 -34.36 -31.06
N ILE A 456 -47.06 -33.48 -30.74
CA ILE A 456 -48.39 -33.84 -30.26
C ILE A 456 -49.16 -34.52 -31.39
#